data_AF-A0A6G1CTI3-F1
#
_entry.id   AF-A0A6G1CTI3-F1
#
_cell.length_a   1.000
_cell.length_b   1.000
_cell.length_c   1.000
_cell.angle_alpha   90.00
_cell.angle_beta   90.00
_cell.angle_gamma   90.00
#
_symmetry.space_group_name_H-M   'P 1'
#
loop_
_entity.id
_entity.type
_entity.pdbx_description
1 polymer ?
#
loop_
_entity_poly.entity_id
_entity_poly.type
_entity_poly.pdbx_seq_one_letter_code
_entity_poly.pdbx_strand_id
1 'polypeptide(L)'
;MPNWIEQLTHLVKFYLSGSKLKEGKTMVILGALPNLMLLCLSLDAYLGKNLVFRTGAFPNLRTLWIHKLEQLREIRFEDGSSPLLEKIGIRYCRLETGIVGIIYLTRLKEITLGYKVKVGWLGQLAREVGTHPNSPVLRMEEDRSYHDLGGHAEVEATMPLPEPERESSQVTTLTLNNSQDLSTTLPGS
;
A
#
# COMPACT_ATOMS: atom_id res chain seq x y z
N MET A 1 2.42 -20.81 8.85
CA MET A 1 3.69 -20.76 9.62
C MET A 1 3.48 -21.40 10.97
N PRO A 2 4.47 -22.11 11.52
CA PRO A 2 4.43 -22.60 12.89
C PRO A 2 4.39 -21.46 13.92
N ASN A 3 3.75 -21.72 15.04
CA ASN A 3 3.61 -20.81 16.19
C ASN A 3 4.94 -20.55 16.93
N TRP A 4 5.93 -21.44 16.84
CA TRP A 4 7.24 -21.24 17.50
C TRP A 4 7.99 -20.01 17.00
N ILE A 5 7.66 -19.49 15.80
CA ILE A 5 8.31 -18.30 15.27
C ILE A 5 8.02 -17.08 16.15
N GLU A 6 6.83 -16.99 16.74
CA GLU A 6 6.46 -15.90 17.66
C GLU A 6 7.33 -15.85 18.92
N GLN A 7 7.97 -16.97 19.27
CA GLN A 7 8.82 -17.11 20.46
C GLN A 7 10.28 -16.72 20.19
N LEU A 8 10.63 -16.39 18.95
CA LEU A 8 12.00 -16.07 18.53
C LEU A 8 12.40 -14.63 18.90
N THR A 9 12.30 -14.28 20.17
CA THR A 9 12.55 -12.93 20.67
C THR A 9 13.99 -12.46 20.44
N HIS A 10 14.96 -13.36 20.32
CA HIS A 10 16.37 -13.03 20.06
C HIS A 10 16.77 -13.15 18.58
N LEU A 11 15.84 -13.42 17.67
CA LEU A 11 16.17 -13.58 16.26
C LEU A 11 16.49 -12.22 15.61
N VAL A 12 17.74 -12.08 15.18
CA VAL A 12 18.25 -10.84 14.56
C VAL A 12 18.15 -10.86 13.04
N LYS A 13 18.35 -12.02 12.41
CA LYS A 13 18.35 -12.16 10.95
C LYS A 13 17.49 -13.35 10.58
N PHE A 14 16.61 -13.17 9.61
CA PHE A 14 15.75 -14.24 9.12
C PHE A 14 15.83 -14.32 7.60
N TYR A 15 16.27 -15.46 7.11
CA TYR A 15 16.36 -15.80 5.69
C TYR A 15 15.34 -16.89 5.39
N LEU A 16 14.39 -16.59 4.52
CA LEU A 16 13.37 -17.52 4.07
C LEU A 16 13.58 -17.76 2.58
N SER A 17 13.66 -19.02 2.21
CA SER A 17 13.86 -19.43 0.81
C SER A 17 12.95 -20.59 0.48
N GLY A 18 12.17 -20.50 -0.60
CA GLY A 18 11.27 -21.60 -1.01
C GLY A 18 10.17 -21.94 0.00
N SER A 19 9.96 -21.08 1.01
CA SER A 19 9.05 -21.34 2.13
C SER A 19 7.57 -21.23 1.76
N LYS A 20 7.26 -20.64 0.59
CA LYS A 20 5.90 -20.55 0.02
C LYS A 20 4.88 -19.99 1.02
N LEU A 21 5.29 -18.98 1.77
CA LEU A 21 4.45 -18.36 2.80
C LEU A 21 3.31 -17.60 2.14
N LYS A 22 2.09 -17.90 2.56
CA LYS A 22 0.90 -17.20 2.08
C LYS A 22 0.72 -15.87 2.82
N GLU A 23 -0.02 -14.97 2.18
CA GLU A 23 -0.45 -13.71 2.77
C GLU A 23 -1.28 -13.91 4.06
N GLY A 24 -1.42 -12.85 4.85
CA GLY A 24 -2.17 -12.85 6.10
C GLY A 24 -1.27 -13.01 7.32
N LYS A 25 -1.46 -14.08 8.10
CA LYS A 25 -0.81 -14.29 9.41
C LYS A 25 0.73 -14.25 9.36
N THR A 26 1.33 -14.61 8.23
CA THR A 26 2.80 -14.66 8.09
C THR A 26 3.46 -13.33 8.45
N MET A 27 3.03 -12.24 7.80
CA MET A 27 3.64 -10.93 8.01
C MET A 27 3.30 -10.33 9.36
N VAL A 28 2.17 -10.73 9.96
CA VAL A 28 1.82 -10.37 11.34
C VAL A 28 2.81 -11.00 12.31
N ILE A 29 3.09 -12.30 12.17
CA ILE A 29 4.04 -13.03 13.01
C ILE A 29 5.45 -12.49 12.85
N LEU A 30 5.93 -12.36 11.60
CA LEU A 30 7.28 -11.84 11.34
C LEU A 30 7.43 -10.38 11.80
N GLY A 31 6.37 -9.57 11.63
CA GLY A 31 6.35 -8.18 12.03
C GLY A 31 6.34 -7.97 13.54
N ALA A 32 5.91 -8.95 14.33
CA ALA A 32 5.93 -8.89 15.78
C ALA A 32 7.30 -9.23 16.39
N LEU A 33 8.26 -9.71 15.60
CA LEU A 33 9.58 -10.09 16.10
C LEU A 33 10.36 -8.86 16.59
N PRO A 34 10.67 -8.78 17.90
CA PRO A 34 11.15 -7.53 18.49
C PRO A 34 12.57 -7.20 18.06
N ASN A 35 13.44 -8.18 17.81
CA ASN A 35 14.86 -7.96 17.52
C ASN A 35 15.24 -8.22 16.05
N LEU A 36 14.26 -8.46 15.16
CA LEU A 36 14.54 -8.77 13.77
C LEU A 36 15.07 -7.52 13.04
N MET A 37 16.35 -7.57 12.67
CA MET A 37 17.05 -6.48 11.99
C MET A 37 17.20 -6.72 10.48
N LEU A 38 17.22 -7.98 10.04
CA LEU A 38 17.34 -8.32 8.63
C LEU A 38 16.31 -9.36 8.24
N LEU A 39 15.50 -9.04 7.23
CA LEU A 39 14.58 -9.97 6.60
C LEU A 39 15.00 -10.19 5.14
N CYS A 40 15.21 -11.44 4.76
CA CYS A 40 15.44 -11.85 3.39
C CYS A 40 14.37 -12.85 2.95
N LEU A 41 13.66 -12.52 1.87
CA LEU A 41 12.65 -13.39 1.25
C LEU A 41 13.13 -13.76 -0.15
N SER A 42 13.46 -15.03 -0.37
CA SER A 42 13.99 -15.52 -1.65
C SER A 42 13.23 -16.71 -2.25
N LEU A 43 13.30 -16.89 -3.57
CA LEU A 43 12.80 -18.09 -4.27
C LEU A 43 11.34 -18.44 -3.90
N ASP A 44 10.40 -17.52 -4.13
CA ASP A 44 8.99 -17.67 -3.76
C ASP A 44 8.77 -18.03 -2.28
N ALA A 45 9.62 -17.51 -1.39
CA ALA A 45 9.41 -17.58 0.05
C ALA A 45 8.09 -16.94 0.49
N TYR A 46 7.54 -16.02 -0.30
CA TYR A 46 6.27 -15.37 -0.08
C TYR A 46 5.44 -15.39 -1.38
N LEU A 47 4.19 -15.83 -1.27
CA LEU A 47 3.25 -16.02 -2.40
C LEU A 47 2.12 -14.98 -2.43
N GLY A 48 2.13 -14.01 -1.50
CA GLY A 48 1.17 -12.92 -1.53
C GLY A 48 1.48 -11.90 -2.62
N LYS A 49 0.44 -11.20 -3.08
CA LYS A 49 0.59 -10.13 -4.08
C LYS A 49 1.10 -8.83 -3.47
N ASN A 50 0.71 -8.55 -2.23
CA ASN A 50 1.01 -7.31 -1.53
C ASN A 50 1.83 -7.58 -0.28
N LEU A 51 3.07 -7.10 -0.25
CA LEU A 51 3.89 -7.15 0.95
C LEU A 51 3.67 -5.88 1.77
N VAL A 52 2.74 -5.95 2.73
CA VAL A 52 2.34 -4.80 3.55
C VAL A 52 3.05 -4.81 4.91
N PHE A 53 3.81 -3.76 5.17
CA PHE A 53 4.41 -3.43 6.46
C PHE A 53 3.44 -2.52 7.21
N ARG A 54 2.67 -3.12 8.14
CA ARG A 54 1.64 -2.40 8.89
C ARG A 54 2.22 -1.52 9.99
N THR A 55 1.45 -0.53 10.43
CA THR A 55 1.81 0.30 11.59
C THR A 55 2.25 -0.57 12.78
N GLY A 56 3.40 -0.23 13.38
CA GLY A 56 3.98 -0.96 14.51
C GLY A 56 4.68 -2.28 14.17
N ALA A 57 4.61 -2.75 12.92
CA ALA A 57 5.33 -3.94 12.50
C ALA A 57 6.83 -3.65 12.29
N PHE A 58 7.66 -4.67 12.57
CA PHE A 58 9.10 -4.69 12.32
C PHE A 58 9.86 -3.55 13.02
N PRO A 59 9.72 -3.39 14.35
CA PRO A 59 10.23 -2.23 15.08
C PRO A 59 11.75 -2.02 14.94
N ASN A 60 12.51 -3.10 14.77
CA ASN A 60 13.97 -3.06 14.68
C ASN A 60 14.55 -3.43 13.30
N LEU A 61 13.70 -3.58 12.28
CA LEU A 61 14.14 -3.97 10.95
C LEU A 61 14.98 -2.86 10.32
N ARG A 62 16.19 -3.20 9.86
CA ARG A 62 17.13 -2.28 9.22
C ARG A 62 17.38 -2.60 7.76
N THR A 63 17.18 -3.86 7.36
CA THR A 63 17.47 -4.30 6.00
C THR A 63 16.42 -5.29 5.51
N LEU A 64 15.86 -5.00 4.34
CA LEU A 64 14.93 -5.85 3.63
C LEU A 64 15.55 -6.28 2.30
N TRP A 65 15.67 -7.60 2.09
CA TRP A 65 16.08 -8.18 0.82
C TRP A 65 14.96 -9.03 0.24
N ILE A 66 14.62 -8.77 -1.02
CA ILE A 66 13.60 -9.50 -1.77
C ILE A 66 14.24 -10.04 -3.05
N HIS A 67 14.11 -11.34 -3.26
CA HIS A 67 14.75 -12.02 -4.36
C HIS A 67 13.82 -13.05 -5.00
N LYS A 68 13.43 -12.85 -6.26
CA LYS A 68 12.65 -13.85 -7.01
C LYS A 68 11.35 -14.24 -6.29
N LEU A 69 10.49 -13.24 -6.05
CA LEU A 69 9.11 -13.43 -5.61
C LEU A 69 8.19 -13.18 -6.80
N GLU A 70 7.76 -14.24 -7.48
CA GLU A 70 7.09 -14.17 -8.79
C GLU A 70 5.66 -13.60 -8.69
N GLN A 71 5.01 -13.77 -7.53
CA GLN A 71 3.63 -13.31 -7.28
C GLN A 71 3.55 -11.89 -6.72
N LEU A 72 4.66 -11.34 -6.23
CA LEU A 72 4.68 -10.02 -5.61
C LEU A 72 4.40 -8.94 -6.67
N ARG A 73 3.53 -7.98 -6.34
CA ARG A 73 3.13 -6.85 -7.20
C ARG A 73 3.31 -5.50 -6.55
N GLU A 74 3.23 -5.46 -5.22
CA GLU A 74 3.33 -4.22 -4.44
C GLU A 74 4.12 -4.47 -3.16
N ILE A 75 4.95 -3.49 -2.78
CA ILE A 75 5.50 -3.36 -1.44
C ILE A 75 4.94 -2.08 -0.84
N ARG A 76 4.30 -2.16 0.32
CA ARG A 76 3.65 -1.02 0.96
C ARG A 76 4.15 -0.84 2.38
N PHE A 77 4.51 0.39 2.72
CA PHE A 77 4.84 0.82 4.07
C PHE A 77 3.73 1.74 4.59
N GLU A 78 3.13 1.37 5.72
CA GLU A 78 2.19 2.23 6.44
C GLU A 78 2.96 3.17 7.39
N ASP A 79 2.32 4.27 7.79
CA ASP A 79 2.87 5.18 8.79
C ASP A 79 3.17 4.43 10.11
N GLY A 80 4.31 4.72 10.71
CA GLY A 80 4.79 4.04 11.92
C GLY A 80 5.23 2.58 11.70
N SER A 81 5.35 2.11 10.45
CA SER A 81 5.95 0.80 10.15
C SER A 81 7.47 0.90 10.01
N SER A 82 8.20 -0.13 10.46
CA SER A 82 9.65 -0.28 10.24
C SER A 82 10.49 1.00 10.44
N PRO A 83 10.39 1.71 11.58
CA PRO A 83 10.99 3.04 11.77
C PRO A 83 12.52 3.06 11.67
N LEU A 84 13.17 1.89 11.79
CA LEU A 84 14.62 1.75 11.70
C LEU A 84 15.11 1.26 10.33
N LEU A 85 14.24 1.12 9.33
CA LEU A 85 14.59 0.56 8.02
C LEU A 85 15.54 1.48 7.27
N GLU A 86 16.74 0.98 6.93
CA GLU A 86 17.79 1.76 6.28
C GLU A 86 17.98 1.37 4.82
N LYS A 87 17.77 0.09 4.47
CA LYS A 87 18.09 -0.46 3.16
C LYS A 87 17.00 -1.39 2.65
N ILE A 88 16.60 -1.17 1.40
CA ILE A 88 15.71 -2.04 0.64
C ILE A 88 16.45 -2.51 -0.60
N GLY A 89 16.48 -3.81 -0.84
CA GLY A 89 17.10 -4.37 -2.03
C GLY A 89 16.22 -5.41 -2.68
N ILE A 90 16.02 -5.28 -3.99
CA ILE A 90 15.07 -6.09 -4.75
C ILE A 90 15.80 -6.64 -5.98
N ARG A 91 15.59 -7.92 -6.29
CA ARG A 91 16.10 -8.58 -7.50
C ARG A 91 15.09 -9.60 -8.04
N TYR A 92 15.03 -9.75 -9.37
CA TYR A 92 14.14 -10.69 -10.07
C TYR A 92 12.66 -10.57 -9.64
N CYS A 93 12.13 -9.36 -9.60
CA CYS A 93 10.73 -9.12 -9.21
C CYS A 93 10.04 -8.17 -10.19
N ARG A 94 8.73 -8.38 -10.40
CA ARG A 94 7.88 -7.52 -11.21
C ARG A 94 6.80 -6.87 -10.34
N LEU A 95 7.11 -5.67 -9.85
CA LEU A 95 6.21 -4.86 -9.03
C LEU A 95 5.32 -4.00 -9.95
N GLU A 96 4.15 -4.51 -10.32
CA GLU A 96 3.19 -3.79 -11.19
C GLU A 96 2.72 -2.47 -10.59
N THR A 97 2.58 -2.38 -9.27
CA THR A 97 2.27 -1.11 -8.59
C THR A 97 3.54 -0.39 -8.18
N GLY A 98 4.52 -1.13 -7.64
CA GLY A 98 5.81 -0.59 -7.20
C GLY A 98 6.01 -0.63 -5.69
N ILE A 99 6.72 0.37 -5.17
CA ILE A 99 7.01 0.54 -3.75
C ILE A 99 6.33 1.81 -3.27
N VAL A 100 5.44 1.69 -2.30
CA VAL A 100 4.57 2.77 -1.84
C VAL A 100 4.84 3.08 -0.37
N GLY A 101 4.82 4.37 -0.02
CA GLY A 101 4.93 4.81 1.38
C GLY A 101 6.36 4.91 1.88
N ILE A 102 7.34 5.07 0.97
CA ILE A 102 8.74 5.23 1.38
C ILE A 102 8.94 6.50 2.22
N ILE A 103 8.08 7.52 2.03
CA ILE A 103 8.07 8.76 2.80
C ILE A 103 7.89 8.56 4.32
N TYR A 104 7.30 7.44 4.76
CA TYR A 104 7.14 7.12 6.17
C TYR A 104 8.42 6.53 6.80
N LEU A 105 9.41 6.14 5.99
CA LEU A 105 10.64 5.48 6.44
C LEU A 105 11.71 6.51 6.81
N THR A 106 11.57 7.09 8.00
CA THR A 106 12.41 8.19 8.52
C THR A 106 13.89 7.83 8.77
N ARG A 107 14.36 6.62 8.46
CA ARG A 107 15.79 6.24 8.48
C ARG A 107 16.26 5.61 7.18
N LEU A 108 15.44 5.66 6.13
CA LEU A 108 15.77 5.09 4.83
C LEU A 108 16.98 5.83 4.22
N LYS A 109 17.96 5.05 3.77
CA LYS A 109 19.19 5.54 3.14
C LYS A 109 19.34 5.06 1.71
N GLU A 110 18.85 3.87 1.40
CA GLU A 110 19.08 3.25 0.11
C GLU A 110 17.93 2.34 -0.32
N ILE A 111 17.53 2.49 -1.58
CA ILE A 111 16.71 1.52 -2.32
C ILE A 111 17.55 1.06 -3.51
N THR A 112 17.78 -0.25 -3.61
CA THR A 112 18.51 -0.86 -4.72
C THR A 112 17.58 -1.72 -5.57
N LEU A 113 17.38 -1.30 -6.82
CA LEU A 113 16.72 -2.08 -7.86
C LEU A 113 17.80 -2.82 -8.65
N GLY A 114 17.95 -4.11 -8.37
CA GLY A 114 18.96 -4.94 -9.03
C GLY A 114 18.45 -5.63 -10.29
N TYR A 115 19.19 -6.65 -10.73
CA TYR A 115 18.91 -7.38 -11.96
C TYR A 115 17.45 -7.87 -12.10
N LYS A 116 16.86 -7.68 -13.29
CA LYS A 116 15.49 -8.10 -13.65
C LYS A 116 14.41 -7.60 -12.70
N VAL A 117 14.57 -6.38 -12.18
CA VAL A 117 13.51 -5.69 -11.45
C VAL A 117 12.69 -4.83 -12.39
N LYS A 118 11.37 -4.92 -12.27
CA LYS A 118 10.40 -4.14 -13.03
C LYS A 118 9.45 -3.44 -12.04
N VAL A 119 9.22 -2.14 -12.23
CA VAL A 119 8.44 -1.27 -11.33
C VAL A 119 7.45 -0.45 -12.17
N GLY A 120 6.16 -0.57 -11.85
CA GLY A 120 5.05 0.17 -12.47
C GLY A 120 5.19 1.68 -12.35
N TRP A 121 5.21 2.15 -11.11
CA TRP A 121 5.27 3.57 -10.80
C TRP A 121 6.69 4.04 -10.50
N LEU A 122 7.65 3.68 -11.35
CA LEU A 122 9.06 4.06 -11.15
C LEU A 122 9.24 5.59 -11.11
N GLY A 123 8.46 6.31 -11.93
CA GLY A 123 8.40 7.78 -11.89
C GLY A 123 7.95 8.34 -10.55
N GLN A 124 6.94 7.73 -9.92
CA GLN A 124 6.46 8.12 -8.60
C GLN A 124 7.49 7.78 -7.52
N LEU A 125 8.07 6.58 -7.55
CA LEU A 125 9.12 6.17 -6.62
C LEU A 125 10.30 7.16 -6.66
N ALA A 126 10.74 7.55 -7.85
CA ALA A 126 11.81 8.53 -8.00
C ALA A 126 11.43 9.92 -7.44
N ARG A 127 10.17 10.33 -7.57
CA ARG A 127 9.66 11.58 -6.97
C ARG A 127 9.65 11.50 -5.45
N GLU A 128 9.10 10.42 -4.88
CA GLU A 128 9.08 10.20 -3.43
C GLU A 128 10.50 10.15 -2.86
N VAL A 129 11.46 9.55 -3.56
CA VAL A 129 12.88 9.57 -3.18
C VAL A 129 13.43 11.01 -3.17
N GLY A 130 13.11 11.81 -4.19
CA GLY A 130 13.57 13.18 -4.31
C GLY A 130 12.99 14.16 -3.28
N THR A 131 11.77 13.91 -2.80
CA THR A 131 11.10 14.73 -1.77
C THR A 131 11.28 14.19 -0.35
N HIS A 132 11.94 13.04 -0.19
CA HIS A 132 12.09 12.39 1.11
C HIS A 132 13.01 13.21 2.04
N PRO A 133 12.65 13.39 3.33
CA PRO A 133 13.44 14.16 4.30
C PRO A 133 14.91 13.72 4.50
N ASN A 134 15.25 12.49 4.14
CA ASN A 134 16.59 11.90 4.33
C ASN A 134 17.35 11.72 3.02
N SER A 135 16.76 12.15 1.89
CA SER A 135 17.34 12.02 0.56
C SER A 135 17.97 10.63 0.31
N PRO A 136 17.19 9.54 0.42
CA PRO A 136 17.71 8.20 0.20
C PRO A 136 18.23 8.05 -1.23
N VAL A 137 19.23 7.22 -1.42
CA VAL A 137 19.77 6.94 -2.75
C VAL A 137 18.94 5.85 -3.41
N LEU A 138 18.40 6.14 -4.60
CA LEU A 138 17.83 5.12 -5.49
C LEU A 138 18.93 4.61 -6.43
N ARG A 139 19.44 3.41 -6.16
CA ARG A 139 20.43 2.72 -6.99
C ARG A 139 19.72 1.79 -7.96
N MET A 140 20.17 1.80 -9.21
CA MET A 140 19.73 0.88 -10.25
C MET A 140 20.97 0.17 -10.79
N GLU A 141 20.95 -1.16 -10.82
CA GLU A 141 22.06 -1.95 -11.39
C GLU A 141 22.01 -2.00 -12.93
N GLU A 142 20.84 -1.75 -13.52
CA GLU A 142 20.60 -1.68 -14.97
C GLU A 142 20.07 -0.28 -15.35
N ASP A 143 19.98 0.04 -16.65
CA ASP A 143 19.41 1.33 -17.08
C ASP A 143 17.97 1.49 -16.59
N ARG A 144 17.58 2.73 -16.32
CA ARG A 144 16.22 3.06 -15.87
C ARG A 144 15.11 2.50 -16.76
N SER A 145 15.34 2.46 -18.08
CA SER A 145 14.40 1.88 -19.06
C SER A 145 14.19 0.37 -18.86
N TYR A 146 15.16 -0.35 -18.28
CA TYR A 146 14.98 -1.75 -17.88
C TYR A 146 14.10 -1.88 -16.65
N HIS A 147 14.04 -0.88 -15.78
CA HIS A 147 13.25 -0.96 -14.56
C HIS A 147 11.82 -0.47 -14.73
N ASP A 148 11.55 0.43 -15.68
CA ASP A 148 10.22 1.01 -15.87
C ASP A 148 9.26 0.04 -16.58
N LEU A 149 8.06 -0.11 -16.05
CA LEU A 149 6.96 -0.84 -16.71
C LEU A 149 6.04 0.08 -17.51
N GLY A 150 6.22 1.40 -17.44
CA GLY A 150 5.44 2.37 -18.22
C GLY A 150 4.01 2.54 -17.71
N GLY A 151 3.77 2.40 -16.40
CA GLY A 151 2.43 2.58 -15.82
C GLY A 151 1.93 4.02 -15.99
N HIS A 152 1.05 4.26 -16.95
CA HIS A 152 0.29 5.51 -17.08
C HIS A 152 -0.66 5.66 -15.89
N ALA A 153 -0.62 6.83 -15.25
CA ALA A 153 -1.68 7.24 -14.33
C ALA A 153 -2.91 7.60 -15.16
N GLU A 154 -3.84 6.67 -15.32
CA GLU A 154 -5.26 7.00 -15.48
C GLU A 154 -5.97 6.53 -14.20
N VAL A 155 -5.83 7.34 -13.15
CA VAL A 155 -6.96 7.52 -12.23
C VAL A 155 -7.87 8.52 -12.92
N GLU A 156 -8.74 8.00 -13.79
CA GLU A 156 -9.95 8.69 -14.20
C GLU A 156 -10.84 8.77 -12.94
N ALA A 157 -10.54 9.76 -12.09
CA ALA A 157 -11.48 10.21 -11.10
C ALA A 157 -12.58 10.95 -11.89
N THR A 158 -13.56 10.20 -12.39
CA THR A 158 -14.82 10.75 -12.88
C THR A 158 -15.49 11.44 -11.70
N MET A 159 -15.20 12.73 -11.55
CA MET A 159 -15.97 13.60 -10.68
C MET A 159 -17.43 13.55 -11.14
N PRO A 160 -18.42 13.35 -10.26
CA PRO A 160 -19.81 13.50 -10.65
C PRO A 160 -20.01 14.93 -11.17
N LEU A 161 -20.59 15.03 -12.37
CA LEU A 161 -21.03 16.30 -12.96
C LEU A 161 -21.89 17.07 -11.94
N PRO A 162 -21.66 18.37 -11.71
CA PRO A 162 -22.59 19.17 -10.92
C PRO A 162 -23.90 19.32 -11.70
N GLU A 163 -25.02 19.01 -11.06
CA GLU A 163 -26.35 19.29 -11.59
C GLU A 163 -26.48 20.80 -11.87
N PRO A 164 -27.01 21.22 -13.03
CA PRO A 164 -27.28 22.62 -13.27
C PRO A 164 -28.50 23.04 -12.44
N GLU A 165 -28.26 23.87 -11.42
CA GLU A 165 -29.31 24.65 -10.78
C GLU A 165 -29.82 25.76 -11.72
N ARG A 166 -31.10 26.08 -11.49
CA ARG A 166 -31.92 27.22 -11.96
C ARG A 166 -32.84 26.86 -13.13
N GLU A 167 -34.14 27.13 -13.05
CA GLU A 167 -34.66 28.47 -12.77
C GLU A 167 -36.07 28.47 -12.17
N SER A 168 -36.31 29.42 -11.26
CA SER A 168 -37.61 29.75 -10.71
C SER A 168 -38.53 30.29 -11.80
N SER A 169 -39.76 29.79 -11.88
CA SER A 169 -40.85 30.46 -12.59
C SER A 169 -42.12 30.37 -11.75
N GLN A 170 -42.44 31.49 -11.09
CA GLN A 170 -43.77 31.77 -10.56
C GLN A 170 -44.62 32.42 -11.66
N VAL A 171 -45.80 31.87 -11.95
CA VAL A 171 -46.96 32.64 -12.44
C VAL A 171 -48.26 32.07 -11.84
N THR A 172 -48.68 32.70 -10.75
CA THR A 172 -50.02 33.22 -10.38
C THR A 172 -51.31 32.59 -10.96
N THR A 173 -52.06 31.96 -10.03
CA THR A 173 -53.53 31.91 -9.78
C THR A 173 -54.56 31.69 -10.89
N LEU A 174 -55.50 30.76 -10.64
CA LEU A 174 -56.94 31.04 -10.60
C LEU A 174 -57.64 30.17 -9.55
N THR A 175 -58.32 30.83 -8.60
CA THR A 175 -59.21 30.27 -7.57
C THR A 175 -60.59 29.99 -8.16
N LEU A 176 -61.26 28.91 -7.72
CA LEU A 176 -62.73 28.83 -7.60
C LEU A 176 -63.15 27.69 -6.63
N ASN A 177 -63.29 28.08 -5.37
CA ASN A 177 -64.35 27.79 -4.39
C ASN A 177 -65.16 26.46 -4.34
N ASN A 178 -65.23 25.96 -3.08
CA ASN A 178 -66.41 25.41 -2.34
C ASN A 178 -66.96 24.03 -2.75
N SER A 179 -67.39 23.09 -1.88
CA SER A 179 -67.80 23.11 -0.46
C SER A 179 -67.84 21.68 0.12
N GLN A 180 -67.74 21.56 1.47
CA GLN A 180 -68.35 20.55 2.37
C GLN A 180 -67.85 19.07 2.24
N ASP A 181 -67.63 18.28 3.30
CA ASP A 181 -68.25 18.26 4.62
C ASP A 181 -67.41 17.43 5.64
N LEU A 182 -67.62 17.75 6.93
CA LEU A 182 -67.58 16.96 8.20
C LEU A 182 -67.07 15.49 8.14
N SER A 183 -66.41 14.85 9.13
CA SER A 183 -66.02 15.10 10.52
C SER A 183 -65.49 13.76 11.10
N THR A 184 -64.57 13.77 12.09
CA THR A 184 -64.48 12.82 13.27
C THR A 184 -64.24 11.31 13.02
N THR A 185 -63.52 10.47 13.78
CA THR A 185 -62.83 10.50 15.09
C THR A 185 -61.99 9.20 15.23
N LEU A 186 -60.80 9.32 15.84
CA LEU A 186 -59.90 8.45 16.64
C LEU A 186 -59.98 6.88 16.69
N PRO A 187 -58.88 6.20 17.13
CA PRO A 187 -58.71 4.75 17.11
C PRO A 187 -58.94 4.02 18.46
N GLY A 188 -59.11 2.70 18.40
CA GLY A 188 -59.00 1.71 19.50
C GLY A 188 -59.06 0.30 18.86
N SER A 189 -58.36 -0.74 19.30
CA SER A 189 -57.70 -1.06 20.57
C SER A 189 -56.48 -1.96 20.33
#